data_AF-A0A017TIG4-F1
#
_entry.id   AF-A0A017TIG4-F1
#
_cell.length_a   1.000
_cell.length_b   1.000
_cell.length_c   1.000
_cell.angle_alpha   90.00
_cell.angle_beta   90.00
_cell.angle_gamma   90.00
#
_symmetry.space_group_name_H-M   'P 1'
#
loop_
_entity.id
_entity.type
_entity.pdbx_description
1 polymer ?
#
loop_
_entity_poly.entity_id
_entity_poly.type
_entity_poly.pdbx_seq_one_letter_code
_entity_poly.pdbx_strand_id
1 'polypeptide(L)'
;MAVAPDASSGTLLGVARPGIAPTAPGGARADESHALLGSTGDAVDETVDETVDDGGHELGATLLPRRMQAFRMPKRDAMKRLPPGFFEGKRRAGLPKPPRTKASRQALWLMVAGGVIALGSVLFVVFWPDPPPVTAQPRVDESGRDVLEVRCPSCPDGTSVAVNGGQAKVMNGVAQVALGAPIPIGKNRMKIAIDRPEGGQDETIAISVDVAYRISPDLATLQGEKPVLQVSVEALAGTEVTLDGKPLALSNGRAVAAIDVDKSIVGAADEPRTLARQIAYTVKPPDGPREQGVVSVSVGIVQLRIDAPGPSVVIDKESFVLQGRTAKGAQLRVGNHAIPVNDDGTFSREMNVSSIGATQFQVRAKLEGMAPRIVPIAVRRVERLETAAKEFLAQQPVGWAELLGDASAQVGKPVVLTGEVQETHRKGQAVVLLMTAPTSAACQVASGCSARLLLGVDLKAQRGETVTAYGRGAPPFQPEGGAPVPEVQVEFALRGAAPGR
;
A
#
# COMPACT_ATOMS: atom_id res chain seq x y z
N MET A 1 -36.77 15.55 -19.43
CA MET A 1 -35.98 14.31 -19.24
C MET A 1 -35.05 14.53 -18.07
N ALA A 2 -34.94 13.59 -17.14
CA ALA A 2 -33.98 13.65 -16.04
C ALA A 2 -32.82 12.69 -16.34
N VAL A 3 -31.59 13.12 -16.10
CA VAL A 3 -30.40 12.26 -16.15
C VAL A 3 -30.09 11.87 -14.71
N ALA A 4 -30.00 10.58 -14.42
CA ALA A 4 -29.57 10.08 -13.12
C ALA A 4 -28.03 10.09 -13.05
N PRO A 5 -27.42 10.45 -11.91
CA PRO A 5 -25.99 10.26 -11.69
C PRO A 5 -25.69 8.78 -11.40
N ASP A 6 -24.62 8.24 -11.98
CA ASP A 6 -24.16 6.88 -11.70
C ASP A 6 -23.73 6.71 -10.23
N ALA A 7 -24.27 5.68 -9.59
CA ALA A 7 -24.08 5.40 -8.17
C ALA A 7 -23.42 4.02 -7.97
N SER A 8 -22.13 3.92 -8.34
CA SER A 8 -21.35 2.67 -8.26
C SER A 8 -19.96 2.84 -7.62
N SER A 9 -19.79 3.84 -6.74
CA SER A 9 -18.67 3.86 -5.78
C SER A 9 -18.86 2.75 -4.74
N GLY A 10 -18.54 1.53 -5.15
CA GLY A 10 -18.65 0.33 -4.34
C GLY A 10 -17.75 0.43 -3.11
N THR A 11 -18.36 0.60 -1.93
CA THR A 11 -17.63 0.58 -0.67
C THR A 11 -17.03 -0.81 -0.48
N LEU A 12 -15.70 -0.91 -0.62
CA LEU A 12 -14.97 -2.16 -0.46
C LEU A 12 -15.06 -2.65 1.00
N LEU A 13 -16.04 -3.53 1.24
CA LEU A 13 -16.10 -4.40 2.41
C LEU A 13 -14.76 -5.14 2.53
N GLY A 14 -14.18 -5.21 3.72
CA GLY A 14 -12.78 -5.60 3.90
C GLY A 14 -12.45 -6.98 3.33
N VAL A 15 -11.70 -7.01 2.21
CA VAL A 15 -11.18 -8.24 1.62
C VAL A 15 -9.77 -8.46 2.12
N ALA A 16 -9.57 -9.60 2.79
CA ALA A 16 -8.28 -10.01 3.31
C ALA A 16 -7.99 -11.43 2.79
N ARG A 17 -6.91 -11.59 2.01
CA ARG A 17 -6.54 -12.86 1.37
C ARG A 17 -5.50 -13.58 2.24
N PRO A 18 -5.87 -14.65 2.98
CA PRO A 18 -4.94 -15.44 3.79
C PRO A 18 -4.06 -16.37 2.94
N GLY A 19 -2.94 -16.81 3.51
CA GLY A 19 -2.04 -17.80 2.91
C GLY A 19 -2.23 -19.19 3.49
N ILE A 20 -2.23 -20.21 2.63
CA ILE A 20 -2.17 -21.64 3.00
C ILE A 20 -1.18 -22.35 2.07
N ALA A 21 -0.51 -23.39 2.58
CA ALA A 21 0.30 -24.26 1.73
C ALA A 21 0.15 -25.75 2.08
N PRO A 22 0.03 -26.63 1.06
CA PRO A 22 0.28 -28.05 1.24
C PRO A 22 1.77 -28.35 1.37
N THR A 23 2.14 -29.32 2.20
CA THR A 23 3.42 -30.02 2.00
C THR A 23 3.30 -30.94 0.78
N ALA A 24 3.93 -30.59 -0.34
CA ALA A 24 3.96 -31.43 -1.53
C ALA A 24 4.93 -32.63 -1.34
N PRO A 25 4.47 -33.90 -1.42
CA PRO A 25 5.36 -35.05 -1.40
C PRO A 25 6.04 -35.23 -2.77
N GLY A 26 7.08 -34.45 -3.02
CA GLY A 26 7.94 -34.58 -4.21
C GLY A 26 7.37 -33.98 -5.49
N GLY A 27 7.54 -32.67 -5.66
CA GLY A 27 7.34 -31.98 -6.95
C GLY A 27 8.49 -31.01 -7.22
N ALA A 28 9.15 -31.15 -8.36
CA ALA A 28 10.16 -30.18 -8.80
C ALA A 28 9.47 -28.87 -9.23
N ARG A 29 10.20 -27.75 -9.13
CA ARG A 29 9.71 -26.47 -9.69
C ARG A 29 9.60 -26.58 -11.21
N ALA A 30 8.48 -26.12 -11.76
CA ALA A 30 8.42 -25.69 -13.15
C ALA A 30 8.85 -24.22 -13.20
N ASP A 31 9.88 -23.89 -13.97
CA ASP A 31 10.27 -22.50 -14.21
C ASP A 31 9.33 -21.88 -15.25
N GLU A 32 8.52 -20.90 -14.84
CA GLU A 32 7.56 -20.19 -15.70
C GLU A 32 8.28 -19.25 -16.70
N SER A 33 8.90 -19.87 -17.70
CA SER A 33 9.47 -19.19 -18.87
C SER A 33 8.37 -18.93 -19.91
N HIS A 34 7.69 -17.79 -19.76
CA HIS A 34 6.67 -17.32 -20.71
C HIS A 34 7.26 -17.06 -22.10
N ALA A 35 7.20 -18.07 -22.97
CA ALA A 35 7.49 -17.94 -24.39
C ALA A 35 6.32 -17.25 -25.11
N LEU A 36 6.54 -16.03 -25.60
CA LEU A 36 5.57 -15.32 -26.43
C LEU A 36 5.55 -15.89 -27.85
N LEU A 37 4.44 -16.53 -28.20
CA LEU A 37 3.92 -16.49 -29.57
C LEU A 37 3.11 -15.18 -29.70
N GLY A 38 3.15 -14.44 -30.80
CA GLY A 38 3.61 -14.82 -32.14
C GLY A 38 2.53 -14.47 -33.15
N SER A 39 2.20 -13.18 -33.24
CA SER A 39 1.22 -12.65 -34.20
C SER A 39 1.92 -11.84 -35.28
N THR A 40 1.43 -11.93 -36.51
CA THR A 40 2.00 -11.25 -37.69
C THR A 40 1.75 -9.74 -37.62
N GLY A 41 2.77 -8.95 -37.93
CA GLY A 41 2.61 -7.50 -38.11
C GLY A 41 2.16 -7.14 -39.52
N ASP A 42 1.72 -5.89 -39.66
CA ASP A 42 1.84 -5.10 -40.89
C ASP A 42 2.25 -3.66 -40.50
N ALA A 43 2.82 -2.89 -41.41
CA ALA A 43 3.62 -1.69 -41.08
C ALA A 43 2.89 -0.34 -41.21
N VAL A 44 3.49 0.73 -40.62
CA VAL A 44 3.84 2.05 -41.23
C VAL A 44 4.24 3.07 -40.14
N ASP A 45 5.04 4.09 -40.53
CA ASP A 45 5.46 5.32 -39.83
C ASP A 45 4.36 6.06 -39.01
N GLU A 46 4.60 7.01 -38.08
CA GLU A 46 5.77 7.85 -37.68
C GLU A 46 5.64 8.14 -36.13
N THR A 47 6.31 9.03 -35.36
CA THR A 47 7.26 10.16 -35.58
C THR A 47 8.17 10.41 -34.34
N VAL A 48 9.47 10.62 -34.58
CA VAL A 48 10.38 11.68 -34.03
C VAL A 48 10.70 11.88 -32.51
N ASP A 49 12.01 12.11 -32.33
CA ASP A 49 12.83 12.78 -31.29
C ASP A 49 13.15 12.22 -29.89
N GLU A 50 14.46 12.34 -29.64
CA GLU A 50 15.26 12.02 -28.46
C GLU A 50 15.96 13.31 -28.03
N THR A 51 16.00 13.64 -26.73
CA THR A 51 17.05 14.52 -26.18
C THR A 51 17.17 14.38 -24.68
N VAL A 52 18.37 14.00 -24.22
CA VAL A 52 18.81 14.08 -22.83
C VAL A 52 20.18 14.75 -22.85
N ASP A 53 20.34 15.85 -22.12
CA ASP A 53 21.65 16.47 -21.87
C ASP A 53 21.69 17.10 -20.46
N ASP A 54 22.88 17.44 -19.99
CA ASP A 54 23.26 17.48 -18.56
C ASP A 54 23.84 18.85 -18.10
N GLY A 55 23.93 19.05 -16.78
CA GLY A 55 24.83 20.02 -16.15
C GLY A 55 24.23 21.38 -15.73
N GLY A 56 24.46 21.77 -14.46
CA GLY A 56 24.04 23.07 -13.91
C GLY A 56 24.43 23.32 -12.44
N HIS A 57 25.71 23.62 -12.19
CA HIS A 57 26.28 23.99 -10.87
C HIS A 57 26.01 25.48 -10.50
N GLU A 58 26.28 26.07 -9.31
CA GLU A 58 27.00 25.68 -8.07
C GLU A 58 26.67 26.60 -6.84
N LEU A 59 27.55 26.58 -5.80
CA LEU A 59 27.74 27.51 -4.65
C LEU A 59 26.80 27.30 -3.42
N GLY A 60 27.24 27.25 -2.16
CA GLY A 60 28.56 27.31 -1.47
C GLY A 60 28.36 27.65 0.05
N ALA A 61 29.27 27.51 1.03
CA ALA A 61 30.62 26.92 1.18
C ALA A 61 30.99 26.83 2.71
N THR A 62 32.29 26.72 3.09
CA THR A 62 32.90 26.82 4.46
C THR A 62 32.74 25.62 5.44
N LEU A 63 33.72 25.18 6.28
CA LEU A 63 35.17 25.48 6.47
C LEU A 63 35.94 24.32 7.23
N LEU A 64 36.90 23.64 6.56
CA LEU A 64 38.22 23.13 7.06
C LEU A 64 38.34 22.08 8.25
N PRO A 65 39.53 21.45 8.53
CA PRO A 65 40.46 20.72 7.63
C PRO A 65 41.15 19.45 8.26
N ARG A 66 42.17 18.90 7.55
CA ARG A 66 43.23 17.90 7.92
C ARG A 66 42.89 16.38 7.73
N ARG A 67 43.78 15.49 7.23
CA ARG A 67 45.21 15.62 6.80
C ARG A 67 45.66 14.51 5.79
N MET A 68 46.30 14.92 4.67
CA MET A 68 47.35 14.26 3.82
C MET A 68 47.44 12.71 3.65
N GLN A 69 47.53 12.21 2.39
CA GLN A 69 48.73 11.55 1.76
C GLN A 69 48.38 10.81 0.42
N ALA A 70 49.39 10.41 -0.39
CA ALA A 70 49.77 11.12 -1.62
C ALA A 70 50.63 10.31 -2.64
N PHE A 71 50.32 10.39 -3.95
CA PHE A 71 51.14 9.97 -5.13
C PHE A 71 51.53 8.46 -5.26
N ARG A 72 52.05 7.87 -6.37
CA ARG A 72 52.50 8.36 -7.72
C ARG A 72 52.44 7.24 -8.81
N MET A 73 52.42 7.59 -10.10
CA MET A 73 52.83 6.72 -11.25
C MET A 73 53.94 7.40 -12.08
N PRO A 74 54.88 6.64 -12.69
CA PRO A 74 55.15 6.71 -14.16
C PRO A 74 55.65 5.34 -14.75
N LYS A 75 55.81 5.04 -16.07
CA LYS A 75 55.41 5.63 -17.39
C LYS A 75 55.35 4.49 -18.48
N ARG A 76 55.44 4.83 -19.78
CA ARG A 76 55.59 3.90 -20.95
C ARG A 76 56.88 4.17 -21.75
N ASP A 77 57.26 3.23 -22.63
CA ASP A 77 57.70 3.39 -24.05
C ASP A 77 59.04 2.74 -24.50
N ALA A 78 58.97 1.93 -25.57
CA ALA A 78 60.04 1.57 -26.53
C ALA A 78 59.44 0.97 -27.83
N MET A 79 60.09 1.11 -29.01
CA MET A 79 59.49 0.77 -30.33
C MET A 79 60.55 0.62 -31.47
N LYS A 80 60.15 0.10 -32.66
CA LYS A 80 60.84 0.09 -34.01
C LYS A 80 61.94 -1.00 -34.17
N ARG A 81 62.29 -1.62 -35.33
CA ARG A 81 62.12 -1.53 -36.82
C ARG A 81 62.07 -3.00 -37.41
N LEU A 82 61.87 -3.39 -38.69
CA LEU A 82 61.27 -2.92 -39.99
C LEU A 82 61.11 -4.17 -40.96
N PRO A 83 60.44 -4.09 -42.14
CA PRO A 83 60.20 -5.17 -43.15
C PRO A 83 61.19 -5.07 -44.37
N PRO A 84 60.99 -5.63 -45.62
CA PRO A 84 59.87 -6.39 -46.25
C PRO A 84 60.25 -7.60 -47.18
N GLY A 85 59.28 -8.24 -47.89
CA GLY A 85 59.59 -9.23 -48.98
C GLY A 85 58.48 -10.10 -49.63
N PHE A 86 57.63 -9.51 -50.50
CA PHE A 86 57.07 -9.98 -51.80
C PHE A 86 56.62 -11.45 -52.13
N PHE A 87 55.46 -11.55 -52.82
CA PHE A 87 54.91 -12.55 -53.77
C PHE A 87 54.85 -14.09 -53.51
N GLU A 88 53.62 -14.59 -53.33
CA GLU A 88 52.84 -15.40 -54.32
C GLU A 88 53.54 -16.51 -55.15
N GLY A 89 53.23 -17.80 -54.89
CA GLY A 89 53.87 -18.94 -55.62
C GLY A 89 53.19 -20.34 -55.55
N LYS A 90 52.18 -20.56 -56.39
CA LYS A 90 51.69 -21.85 -56.97
C LYS A 90 52.09 -23.24 -56.37
N ARG A 91 51.05 -23.96 -55.90
CA ARG A 91 50.62 -25.34 -56.28
C ARG A 91 51.47 -26.63 -56.01
N ARG A 92 50.74 -27.60 -55.43
CA ARG A 92 50.64 -29.06 -55.73
C ARG A 92 51.56 -30.09 -55.04
N ALA A 93 50.98 -31.32 -54.97
CA ALA A 93 51.50 -32.63 -54.53
C ALA A 93 51.77 -32.79 -53.02
N GLY A 94 51.39 -33.90 -52.38
CA GLY A 94 50.53 -35.00 -52.85
C GLY A 94 50.37 -36.13 -51.80
N LEU A 95 49.25 -36.86 -51.81
CA LEU A 95 49.04 -38.03 -50.93
C LEU A 95 49.62 -39.32 -51.54
N PRO A 96 50.44 -40.09 -50.79
CA PRO A 96 50.54 -41.53 -50.92
C PRO A 96 49.64 -42.27 -49.89
N LYS A 97 49.38 -43.56 -50.18
CA LYS A 97 48.32 -44.40 -49.58
C LYS A 97 48.72 -45.12 -48.25
N PRO A 98 47.76 -45.74 -47.52
CA PRO A 98 47.95 -46.16 -46.12
C PRO A 98 48.31 -47.65 -45.93
N PRO A 99 48.76 -48.05 -44.72
CA PRO A 99 48.71 -49.42 -44.23
C PRO A 99 47.33 -49.76 -43.60
N ARG A 100 46.88 -51.01 -43.71
CA ARG A 100 45.63 -51.52 -43.11
C ARG A 100 45.91 -52.49 -41.96
N THR A 101 45.42 -52.20 -40.76
CA THR A 101 45.18 -53.18 -39.69
C THR A 101 43.86 -52.83 -38.99
N LYS A 102 42.78 -53.54 -39.32
CA LYS A 102 42.20 -54.66 -38.55
C LYS A 102 41.47 -54.20 -37.27
N ALA A 103 40.16 -54.41 -37.26
CA ALA A 103 39.25 -53.90 -36.23
C ALA A 103 39.46 -54.53 -34.85
N SER A 104 39.32 -53.73 -33.78
CA SER A 104 39.38 -54.18 -32.40
C SER A 104 38.36 -53.47 -31.51
N ARG A 105 37.29 -54.21 -31.15
CA ARG A 105 36.46 -54.15 -29.92
C ARG A 105 35.83 -52.83 -29.42
N GLN A 106 36.27 -51.64 -29.80
CA GLN A 106 35.71 -50.37 -29.29
C GLN A 106 34.31 -50.05 -29.84
N ALA A 107 34.03 -50.38 -31.10
CA ALA A 107 32.72 -50.13 -31.71
C ALA A 107 31.57 -50.89 -31.03
N LEU A 108 31.84 -52.08 -30.48
CA LEU A 108 30.82 -52.88 -29.78
C LEU A 108 30.43 -52.25 -28.44
N TRP A 109 31.39 -51.67 -27.70
CA TRP A 109 31.13 -51.01 -26.43
C TRP A 109 30.26 -49.76 -26.56
N LEU A 110 30.41 -48.99 -27.65
CA LEU A 110 29.55 -47.83 -27.91
C LEU A 110 28.11 -48.24 -28.25
N MET A 111 27.92 -49.33 -29.01
CA MET A 111 26.59 -49.88 -29.29
C MET A 111 25.92 -50.46 -28.03
N VAL A 112 26.68 -51.12 -27.15
CA VAL A 112 26.17 -51.60 -25.86
C VAL A 112 25.83 -50.44 -24.92
N ALA A 113 26.66 -49.41 -24.83
CA ALA A 113 26.38 -48.23 -24.01
C ALA A 113 25.13 -47.48 -24.48
N GLY A 114 24.98 -47.23 -25.79
CA GLY A 114 23.77 -46.66 -26.37
C GLY A 114 22.53 -47.53 -26.15
N GLY A 115 22.68 -48.86 -26.31
CA GLY A 115 21.61 -49.82 -26.04
C GLY A 115 21.15 -49.84 -24.58
N VAL A 116 22.08 -49.78 -23.62
CA VAL A 116 21.76 -49.73 -22.18
C VAL A 116 21.09 -48.40 -21.79
N ILE A 117 21.49 -47.27 -22.40
CA ILE A 117 20.82 -45.98 -22.16
C ILE A 117 19.41 -45.96 -22.76
N ALA A 118 19.23 -46.50 -23.97
CA ALA A 118 17.91 -46.58 -24.62
C ALA A 118 16.95 -47.58 -23.94
N LEU A 119 17.46 -48.75 -23.52
CA LEU A 119 16.66 -49.71 -22.75
C LEU A 119 16.38 -49.18 -21.34
N GLY A 120 17.34 -48.47 -20.74
CA GLY A 120 17.21 -47.79 -19.46
C GLY A 120 16.16 -46.68 -19.49
N SER A 121 16.10 -45.85 -20.53
CA SER A 121 15.08 -44.80 -20.65
C SER A 121 13.68 -45.35 -20.93
N VAL A 122 13.56 -46.41 -21.74
CA VAL A 122 12.28 -47.13 -21.93
C VAL A 122 11.83 -47.76 -20.61
N LEU A 123 12.72 -48.40 -19.86
CA LEU A 123 12.40 -48.91 -18.52
C LEU A 123 12.04 -47.79 -17.55
N PHE A 124 12.70 -46.63 -17.62
CA PHE A 124 12.42 -45.49 -16.73
C PHE A 124 11.03 -44.88 -16.98
N VAL A 125 10.54 -44.91 -18.23
CA VAL A 125 9.15 -44.53 -18.57
C VAL A 125 8.15 -45.62 -18.15
N VAL A 126 8.50 -46.90 -18.25
CA VAL A 126 7.60 -48.04 -17.93
C VAL A 126 7.54 -48.37 -16.43
N PHE A 127 8.56 -48.01 -15.65
CA PHE A 127 8.62 -48.22 -14.20
C PHE A 127 8.39 -46.94 -13.37
N TRP A 128 8.10 -45.80 -14.00
CA TRP A 128 7.58 -44.66 -13.24
C TRP A 128 6.16 -45.01 -12.77
N PRO A 129 5.86 -44.98 -11.46
CA PRO A 129 4.48 -45.15 -11.01
C PRO A 129 3.63 -44.01 -11.59
N ASP A 130 2.47 -44.36 -12.17
CA ASP A 130 1.51 -43.38 -12.67
C ASP A 130 1.21 -42.32 -11.60
N PRO A 131 1.07 -41.03 -11.98
CA PRO A 131 0.66 -40.01 -11.05
C PRO A 131 -0.70 -40.41 -10.44
N PRO A 132 -0.86 -40.35 -9.11
CA PRO A 132 -2.06 -40.89 -8.46
C PRO A 132 -3.33 -40.28 -9.07
N PRO A 133 -4.32 -41.11 -9.48
CA PRO A 133 -5.35 -40.72 -10.46
C PRO A 133 -6.28 -39.61 -9.96
N VAL A 134 -6.31 -39.38 -8.65
CA VAL A 134 -6.91 -38.22 -8.01
C VAL A 134 -5.91 -37.66 -7.01
N THR A 135 -5.65 -36.35 -7.09
CA THR A 135 -4.90 -35.60 -6.07
C THR A 135 -5.76 -34.49 -5.51
N ALA A 136 -5.53 -34.11 -4.26
CA ALA A 136 -6.26 -33.05 -3.59
C ALA A 136 -5.30 -32.10 -2.88
N GLN A 137 -5.44 -30.80 -3.13
CA GLN A 137 -4.61 -29.77 -2.50
C GLN A 137 -5.49 -28.73 -1.77
N PRO A 138 -5.08 -28.30 -0.56
CA PRO A 138 -5.75 -27.24 0.16
C PRO A 138 -5.42 -25.89 -0.51
N ARG A 139 -6.44 -25.05 -0.63
CA ARG A 139 -6.40 -23.70 -1.19
C ARG A 139 -7.30 -22.77 -0.39
N VAL A 140 -7.17 -21.49 -0.67
CA VAL A 140 -8.13 -20.46 -0.28
C VAL A 140 -8.74 -19.88 -1.55
N ASP A 141 -10.06 -19.70 -1.58
CA ASP A 141 -10.72 -18.96 -2.66
C ASP A 141 -10.55 -17.43 -2.53
N GLU A 142 -11.06 -16.69 -3.52
CA GLU A 142 -10.97 -15.23 -3.53
C GLU A 142 -11.70 -14.53 -2.37
N SER A 143 -12.62 -15.24 -1.70
CA SER A 143 -13.40 -14.78 -0.54
C SER A 143 -12.75 -15.10 0.81
N GLY A 144 -11.57 -15.74 0.81
CA GLY A 144 -10.85 -16.09 2.03
C GLY A 144 -11.27 -17.42 2.65
N ARG A 145 -12.07 -18.26 1.95
CA ARG A 145 -12.56 -19.54 2.46
C ARG A 145 -11.72 -20.72 1.99
N ASP A 146 -11.65 -21.75 2.81
CA ASP A 146 -11.03 -23.04 2.47
C ASP A 146 -11.74 -23.73 1.29
N VAL A 147 -10.97 -24.08 0.27
CA VAL A 147 -11.42 -24.96 -0.82
C VAL A 147 -10.40 -26.08 -1.02
N LEU A 148 -10.89 -27.26 -1.40
CA LEU A 148 -10.05 -28.38 -1.80
C LEU A 148 -10.00 -28.43 -3.34
N GLU A 149 -8.84 -28.11 -3.90
CA GLU A 149 -8.54 -28.27 -5.32
C GLU A 149 -8.28 -29.75 -5.61
N VAL A 150 -9.31 -30.44 -6.10
CA VAL A 150 -9.24 -31.86 -6.48
C VAL A 150 -8.95 -31.94 -7.98
N ARG A 151 -7.78 -32.50 -8.34
CA ARG A 151 -7.41 -32.78 -9.72
C ARG A 151 -7.66 -34.26 -10.02
N CYS A 152 -8.49 -34.53 -11.01
CA CYS A 152 -8.79 -35.86 -11.54
C CYS A 152 -8.68 -35.83 -13.07
N PRO A 153 -7.47 -36.03 -13.64
CA PRO A 153 -7.28 -36.02 -15.10
C PRO A 153 -8.01 -37.17 -15.82
N SER A 154 -8.50 -38.18 -15.09
CA SER A 154 -9.30 -39.30 -15.59
C SER A 154 -10.81 -39.17 -15.32
N CYS A 155 -11.27 -38.00 -14.87
CA CYS A 155 -12.69 -37.68 -14.71
C CYS A 155 -13.19 -36.85 -15.90
N PRO A 156 -14.28 -37.25 -16.59
CA PRO A 156 -14.90 -36.40 -17.60
C PRO A 156 -15.54 -35.17 -16.98
N ASP A 157 -15.66 -34.09 -17.74
CA ASP A 157 -16.30 -32.86 -17.28
C ASP A 157 -17.77 -33.11 -16.88
N GLY A 158 -18.22 -32.42 -15.83
CA GLY A 158 -19.53 -32.63 -15.23
C GLY A 158 -19.58 -33.71 -14.12
N THR A 159 -18.55 -34.58 -14.01
CA THR A 159 -18.34 -35.47 -12.85
C THR A 159 -18.48 -34.70 -11.55
N SER A 160 -19.27 -35.19 -10.61
CA SER A 160 -19.43 -34.54 -9.31
C SER A 160 -18.42 -35.07 -8.31
N VAL A 161 -17.83 -34.15 -7.54
CA VAL A 161 -16.84 -34.44 -6.50
C VAL A 161 -17.36 -33.87 -5.19
N ALA A 162 -17.56 -34.73 -4.19
CA ALA A 162 -18.10 -34.36 -2.89
C ALA A 162 -17.13 -34.70 -1.75
N VAL A 163 -16.93 -33.74 -0.83
CA VAL A 163 -15.97 -33.83 0.28
C VAL A 163 -16.55 -33.12 1.50
N ASN A 164 -16.71 -33.83 2.62
CA ASN A 164 -17.18 -33.30 3.91
C ASN A 164 -18.47 -32.42 3.81
N GLY A 165 -19.40 -32.78 2.91
CA GLY A 165 -20.66 -32.05 2.70
C GLY A 165 -20.58 -30.89 1.69
N GLY A 166 -19.37 -30.49 1.27
CA GLY A 166 -19.19 -29.66 0.08
C GLY A 166 -19.26 -30.50 -1.19
N GLN A 167 -19.74 -29.91 -2.29
CA GLN A 167 -19.85 -30.56 -3.60
C GLN A 167 -19.46 -29.58 -4.72
N ALA A 168 -18.75 -30.07 -5.72
CA ALA A 168 -18.41 -29.34 -6.94
C ALA A 168 -18.57 -30.25 -8.18
N LYS A 169 -18.35 -29.68 -9.36
CA LYS A 169 -18.20 -30.43 -10.62
C LYS A 169 -16.79 -30.28 -11.16
N VAL A 170 -16.29 -31.33 -11.80
CA VAL A 170 -15.05 -31.32 -12.59
C VAL A 170 -15.27 -30.49 -13.85
N MET A 171 -14.35 -29.57 -14.12
CA MET A 171 -14.20 -28.88 -15.40
C MET A 171 -12.71 -28.83 -15.76
N ASN A 172 -12.37 -29.20 -16.99
CA ASN A 172 -10.98 -29.40 -17.45
C ASN A 172 -10.14 -30.28 -16.48
N GLY A 173 -10.74 -31.34 -15.93
CA GLY A 173 -10.06 -32.26 -15.00
C GLY A 173 -9.81 -31.72 -13.58
N VAL A 174 -10.36 -30.55 -13.21
CA VAL A 174 -10.22 -29.96 -11.87
C VAL A 174 -11.59 -29.62 -11.26
N ALA A 175 -11.76 -29.85 -9.96
CA ALA A 175 -12.90 -29.39 -9.17
C ALA A 175 -12.41 -28.63 -7.93
N GLN A 176 -13.01 -27.47 -7.61
CA GLN A 176 -12.75 -26.75 -6.36
C GLN A 176 -13.92 -26.97 -5.39
N VAL A 177 -13.75 -27.87 -4.42
CA VAL A 177 -14.79 -28.21 -3.44
C VAL A 177 -14.70 -27.24 -2.27
N ALA A 178 -15.67 -26.34 -2.11
CA ALA A 178 -15.75 -25.45 -0.96
C ALA A 178 -16.05 -26.23 0.32
N LEU A 179 -15.30 -25.96 1.40
CA LEU A 179 -15.40 -26.71 2.65
C LEU A 179 -16.19 -25.93 3.71
N GLY A 180 -17.05 -26.64 4.45
CA GLY A 180 -17.87 -26.04 5.52
C GLY A 180 -17.11 -25.65 6.79
N ALA A 181 -15.85 -26.08 6.92
CA ALA A 181 -14.95 -25.72 8.02
C ALA A 181 -13.48 -25.77 7.55
N PRO A 182 -12.57 -24.94 8.10
CA PRO A 182 -11.16 -24.96 7.71
C PRO A 182 -10.44 -26.28 8.06
N ILE A 183 -9.55 -26.73 7.19
CA ILE A 183 -8.72 -27.93 7.40
C ILE A 183 -7.67 -27.67 8.51
N PRO A 184 -7.61 -28.48 9.59
CA PRO A 184 -6.58 -28.38 10.62
C PRO A 184 -5.13 -28.44 10.11
N ILE A 185 -4.19 -27.83 10.83
CA ILE A 185 -2.75 -27.97 10.58
C ILE A 185 -2.31 -29.43 10.78
N GLY A 186 -1.41 -29.92 9.92
CA GLY A 186 -0.93 -31.30 9.94
C GLY A 186 -1.64 -32.20 8.93
N LYS A 187 -1.71 -33.51 9.23
CA LYS A 187 -2.13 -34.55 8.28
C LYS A 187 -3.61 -34.88 8.40
N ASN A 188 -4.40 -34.57 7.37
CA ASN A 188 -5.85 -34.72 7.39
C ASN A 188 -6.30 -35.83 6.45
N ARG A 189 -6.90 -36.90 6.98
CA ARG A 189 -7.48 -37.98 6.16
C ARG A 189 -8.91 -37.60 5.76
N MET A 190 -9.13 -37.40 4.47
CA MET A 190 -10.41 -37.02 3.89
C MET A 190 -10.96 -38.15 3.00
N LYS A 191 -12.28 -38.23 2.86
CA LYS A 191 -12.94 -39.08 1.86
C LYS A 191 -13.47 -38.19 0.75
N ILE A 192 -13.17 -38.56 -0.49
CA ILE A 192 -13.67 -37.92 -1.70
C ILE A 192 -14.62 -38.90 -2.37
N ALA A 193 -15.90 -38.55 -2.46
CA ALA A 193 -16.86 -39.27 -3.29
C ALA A 193 -16.83 -38.67 -4.71
N ILE A 194 -16.86 -39.55 -5.70
CA ILE A 194 -16.80 -39.21 -7.13
C ILE A 194 -17.98 -39.91 -7.82
N ASP A 195 -18.89 -39.11 -8.37
CA ASP A 195 -20.10 -39.49 -9.10
C ASP A 195 -19.88 -39.14 -10.57
N ARG A 196 -19.86 -40.16 -11.44
CA ARG A 196 -19.48 -40.05 -12.86
C ARG A 196 -20.74 -39.96 -13.74
N PRO A 197 -20.80 -39.01 -14.71
CA PRO A 197 -21.96 -38.86 -15.57
C PRO A 197 -22.24 -40.13 -16.41
N GLU A 198 -23.48 -40.22 -16.92
CA GLU A 198 -23.95 -41.29 -17.82
C GLU A 198 -23.88 -42.72 -17.24
N GLY A 199 -23.83 -42.86 -15.91
CA GLY A 199 -23.82 -44.16 -15.23
C GLY A 199 -22.43 -44.79 -15.15
N GLY A 200 -21.37 -43.98 -15.15
CA GLY A 200 -20.04 -44.42 -14.74
C GLY A 200 -20.03 -44.89 -13.28
N GLN A 201 -19.01 -45.66 -12.89
CA GLN A 201 -18.93 -46.22 -11.54
C GLN A 201 -18.64 -45.14 -10.48
N ASP A 202 -19.48 -45.10 -9.44
CA ASP A 202 -19.25 -44.29 -8.24
C ASP A 202 -18.04 -44.80 -7.46
N GLU A 203 -17.18 -43.88 -7.03
CA GLU A 203 -15.96 -44.18 -6.30
C GLU A 203 -15.88 -43.37 -4.99
N THR A 204 -15.29 -43.94 -3.94
CA THR A 204 -14.96 -43.20 -2.71
C THR A 204 -13.50 -43.42 -2.35
N ILE A 205 -12.68 -42.41 -2.58
CA ILE A 205 -11.23 -42.45 -2.42
C ILE A 205 -10.84 -41.80 -1.09
N ALA A 206 -9.97 -42.46 -0.31
CA ALA A 206 -9.39 -41.89 0.89
C ALA A 206 -8.06 -41.19 0.55
N ILE A 207 -7.99 -39.87 0.72
CA ILE A 207 -6.79 -39.06 0.44
C ILE A 207 -6.28 -38.43 1.74
N SER A 208 -4.95 -38.32 1.89
CA SER A 208 -4.33 -37.54 2.98
C SER A 208 -3.93 -36.17 2.45
N VAL A 209 -4.39 -35.12 3.13
CA VAL A 209 -4.16 -33.71 2.79
C VAL A 209 -3.38 -33.07 3.93
N ASP A 210 -2.12 -32.73 3.66
CA ASP A 210 -1.19 -32.26 4.67
C ASP A 210 -1.01 -30.73 4.59
N VAL A 211 -1.43 -30.01 5.63
CA VAL A 211 -1.36 -28.54 5.72
C VAL A 211 -0.16 -28.14 6.58
N ALA A 212 0.83 -27.46 5.99
CA ALA A 212 2.05 -27.05 6.69
C ALA A 212 1.80 -25.89 7.66
N TYR A 213 1.07 -24.87 7.17
CA TYR A 213 0.76 -23.64 7.88
C TYR A 213 -0.49 -22.95 7.33
N ARG A 214 -0.98 -21.99 8.10
CA ARG A 214 -1.98 -20.98 7.76
C ARG A 214 -1.47 -19.62 8.23
N ILE A 215 -1.66 -18.59 7.40
CA ILE A 215 -1.42 -17.20 7.76
C ILE A 215 -2.68 -16.41 7.47
N SER A 216 -3.39 -15.98 8.52
CA SER A 216 -4.69 -15.33 8.42
C SER A 216 -4.67 -13.92 9.03
N PRO A 217 -5.00 -12.86 8.29
CA PRO A 217 -5.20 -11.54 8.86
C PRO A 217 -6.48 -11.49 9.70
N ASP A 218 -6.43 -10.79 10.84
CA ASP A 218 -7.60 -10.45 11.67
C ASP A 218 -7.85 -8.94 11.66
N LEU A 219 -9.09 -8.57 11.38
CA LEU A 219 -9.57 -7.19 11.29
C LEU A 219 -10.34 -6.75 12.55
N ALA A 220 -10.72 -7.66 13.46
CA ALA A 220 -11.51 -7.34 14.65
C ALA A 220 -10.80 -6.31 15.54
N THR A 221 -9.48 -6.41 15.65
CA THR A 221 -8.64 -5.52 16.45
C THR A 221 -8.51 -4.09 15.89
N LEU A 222 -8.93 -3.82 14.65
CA LEU A 222 -9.10 -2.46 14.13
C LEU A 222 -10.21 -1.70 14.89
N GLN A 223 -11.21 -2.41 15.45
CA GLN A 223 -12.25 -1.82 16.28
C GLN A 223 -11.82 -1.55 17.73
N GLY A 224 -10.53 -1.71 18.07
CA GLY A 224 -10.01 -1.51 19.43
C GLY A 224 -9.96 -0.04 19.91
N GLU A 225 -9.35 0.16 21.08
CA GLU A 225 -8.93 1.47 21.58
C GLU A 225 -7.58 1.91 20.93
N LYS A 226 -6.71 0.94 20.66
CA LYS A 226 -5.53 1.10 19.79
C LYS A 226 -5.76 0.23 18.56
N PRO A 227 -6.21 0.79 17.43
CA PRO A 227 -6.46 0.01 16.22
C PRO A 227 -5.16 -0.61 15.72
N VAL A 228 -5.15 -1.92 15.57
CA VAL A 228 -4.04 -2.65 14.94
C VAL A 228 -4.63 -3.64 13.94
N LEU A 229 -3.87 -3.91 12.87
CA LEU A 229 -4.14 -5.06 12.01
C LEU A 229 -3.38 -6.25 12.61
N GLN A 230 -4.05 -7.35 12.91
CA GLN A 230 -3.36 -8.56 13.37
C GLN A 230 -3.15 -9.53 12.21
N VAL A 231 -2.06 -10.31 12.28
CA VAL A 231 -1.83 -11.48 11.43
C VAL A 231 -1.59 -12.66 12.35
N SER A 232 -2.52 -13.60 12.36
CA SER A 232 -2.36 -14.89 13.02
C SER A 232 -1.57 -15.84 12.11
N VAL A 233 -0.74 -16.65 12.72
CA VAL A 233 0.00 -17.73 12.07
C VAL A 233 -0.21 -19.00 12.88
N GLU A 234 -0.63 -20.07 12.20
CA GLU A 234 -0.63 -21.42 12.75
C GLU A 234 0.23 -22.32 11.86
N ALA A 235 1.18 -23.07 12.43
CA ALA A 235 2.12 -23.91 11.69
C ALA A 235 2.61 -25.09 12.53
N LEU A 236 3.19 -26.09 11.85
CA LEU A 236 3.80 -27.25 12.50
C LEU A 236 4.93 -26.85 13.46
N ALA A 237 5.10 -27.63 14.55
CA ALA A 237 6.18 -27.42 15.50
C ALA A 237 7.56 -27.50 14.80
N GLY A 238 8.49 -26.60 15.18
CA GLY A 238 9.80 -26.49 14.53
C GLY A 238 9.83 -25.66 13.23
N THR A 239 8.69 -25.14 12.76
CA THR A 239 8.63 -24.23 11.62
C THR A 239 9.28 -22.87 11.94
N GLU A 240 10.18 -22.40 11.07
CA GLU A 240 10.65 -21.00 11.08
C GLU A 240 9.67 -20.12 10.29
N VAL A 241 9.27 -18.97 10.85
CA VAL A 241 8.40 -17.98 10.20
C VAL A 241 9.02 -16.58 10.28
N THR A 242 8.94 -15.81 9.20
CA THR A 242 9.15 -14.35 9.22
C THR A 242 7.97 -13.62 8.58
N LEU A 243 7.66 -12.43 9.10
CA LEU A 243 6.70 -11.46 8.53
C LEU A 243 7.40 -10.11 8.39
N ASP A 244 7.34 -9.51 7.20
CA ASP A 244 8.08 -8.31 6.78
C ASP A 244 9.57 -8.38 7.18
N GLY A 245 10.18 -9.56 6.98
CA GLY A 245 11.56 -9.88 7.31
C GLY A 245 11.85 -10.09 8.81
N LYS A 246 10.90 -9.82 9.72
CA LYS A 246 11.06 -9.99 11.17
C LYS A 246 10.74 -11.43 11.58
N PRO A 247 11.58 -12.11 12.38
CA PRO A 247 11.28 -13.46 12.87
C PRO A 247 10.09 -13.46 13.81
N LEU A 248 9.20 -14.44 13.65
CA LEU A 248 8.00 -14.61 14.47
C LEU A 248 8.10 -15.93 15.25
N ALA A 249 8.21 -15.82 16.58
CA ALA A 249 8.33 -16.98 17.46
C ALA A 249 6.97 -17.66 17.65
N LEU A 250 6.86 -18.93 17.24
CA LEU A 250 5.67 -19.76 17.45
C LEU A 250 5.63 -20.33 18.88
N SER A 251 4.54 -20.11 19.60
CA SER A 251 4.21 -20.78 20.86
C SER A 251 3.13 -21.82 20.60
N ASN A 252 3.42 -23.10 20.91
CA ASN A 252 2.53 -24.24 20.60
C ASN A 252 2.06 -24.28 19.13
N GLY A 253 2.95 -23.92 18.19
CA GLY A 253 2.64 -23.84 16.76
C GLY A 253 1.84 -22.60 16.34
N ARG A 254 1.60 -21.63 17.24
CA ARG A 254 0.81 -20.42 16.96
C ARG A 254 1.56 -19.13 17.28
N ALA A 255 1.32 -18.08 16.51
CA ALA A 255 1.75 -16.72 16.82
C ALA A 255 0.76 -15.69 16.30
N VAL A 256 0.83 -14.47 16.83
CA VAL A 256 0.10 -13.30 16.33
C VAL A 256 1.08 -12.13 16.22
N ALA A 257 1.18 -11.54 15.04
CA ALA A 257 1.88 -10.29 14.82
C ALA A 257 0.90 -9.12 14.79
N ALA A 258 1.27 -8.00 15.42
CA ALA A 258 0.55 -6.75 15.31
C ALA A 258 1.23 -5.84 14.28
N ILE A 259 0.45 -5.37 13.30
CA ILE A 259 0.87 -4.50 12.21
C ILE A 259 0.31 -3.10 12.47
N ASP A 260 1.19 -2.10 12.41
CA ASP A 260 0.85 -0.70 12.65
C ASP A 260 0.04 -0.10 11.47
N VAL A 261 -1.06 0.55 11.84
CA VAL A 261 -1.99 1.23 10.93
C VAL A 261 -2.20 2.71 11.28
N ASP A 262 -1.66 3.22 12.41
CA ASP A 262 -1.99 4.54 12.97
C ASP A 262 -1.80 5.65 11.93
N LYS A 263 -0.65 5.67 11.25
CA LYS A 263 -0.33 6.67 10.20
C LYS A 263 -1.28 6.65 9.00
N SER A 264 -2.04 5.58 8.78
CA SER A 264 -3.01 5.44 7.69
C SER A 264 -4.43 5.82 8.12
N ILE A 265 -4.76 5.73 9.42
CA ILE A 265 -6.07 6.05 10.00
C ILE A 265 -6.15 7.42 10.69
N VAL A 266 -5.00 8.05 10.96
CA VAL A 266 -4.92 9.38 11.55
C VAL A 266 -5.07 10.48 10.50
N GLY A 267 -5.82 11.54 10.83
CA GLY A 267 -6.06 12.70 9.97
C GLY A 267 -7.50 12.79 9.48
N ALA A 268 -7.91 13.99 9.04
CA ALA A 268 -9.23 14.21 8.46
C ALA A 268 -9.30 13.70 7.02
N ALA A 269 -10.49 13.26 6.60
CA ALA A 269 -10.77 12.88 5.21
C ALA A 269 -12.27 13.05 4.90
N ASP A 270 -12.57 13.81 3.85
CA ASP A 270 -13.91 14.02 3.29
C ASP A 270 -14.51 12.75 2.67
N GLU A 271 -13.65 11.89 2.13
CA GLU A 271 -14.01 10.68 1.39
C GLU A 271 -13.52 9.40 2.11
N PRO A 272 -14.16 8.24 1.88
CA PRO A 272 -13.60 6.95 2.24
C PRO A 272 -12.21 6.75 1.59
N ARG A 273 -11.26 6.19 2.35
CA ARG A 273 -9.94 5.78 1.80
C ARG A 273 -9.72 4.31 2.12
N THR A 274 -8.97 3.59 1.29
CA THR A 274 -8.65 2.17 1.55
C THR A 274 -7.34 2.04 2.33
N LEU A 275 -7.38 1.33 3.46
CA LEU A 275 -6.18 0.79 4.10
C LEU A 275 -5.76 -0.44 3.30
N ALA A 276 -4.77 -0.27 2.43
CA ALA A 276 -4.08 -1.37 1.75
C ALA A 276 -2.79 -1.73 2.50
N ARG A 277 -2.58 -3.03 2.71
CA ARG A 277 -1.33 -3.61 3.22
C ARG A 277 -1.02 -4.89 2.45
N GLN A 278 0.21 -5.00 2.00
CA GLN A 278 0.83 -6.24 1.55
C GLN A 278 1.90 -6.58 2.59
N ILE A 279 1.80 -7.74 3.22
CA ILE A 279 2.68 -8.19 4.29
C ILE A 279 3.42 -9.41 3.77
N ALA A 280 4.71 -9.27 3.54
CA ALA A 280 5.53 -10.32 2.95
C ALA A 280 5.86 -11.37 4.01
N TYR A 281 5.74 -12.65 3.67
CA TYR A 281 6.08 -13.74 4.58
C TYR A 281 7.11 -14.69 3.99
N THR A 282 7.85 -15.35 4.88
CA THR A 282 8.67 -16.52 4.55
C THR A 282 8.40 -17.59 5.60
N VAL A 283 8.10 -18.80 5.15
CA VAL A 283 7.92 -19.97 6.01
C VAL A 283 8.93 -21.04 5.60
N LYS A 284 9.51 -21.73 6.58
CA LYS A 284 10.34 -22.92 6.37
C LYS A 284 9.87 -23.99 7.36
N PRO A 285 9.03 -24.95 6.92
CA PRO A 285 8.66 -26.12 7.72
C PRO A 285 9.90 -26.95 8.11
N PRO A 286 9.84 -27.78 9.17
CA PRO A 286 10.99 -28.59 9.60
C PRO A 286 11.47 -29.55 8.50
N ASP A 287 10.54 -30.22 7.82
CA ASP A 287 10.80 -31.23 6.79
C ASP A 287 10.52 -30.73 5.35
N GLY A 288 10.48 -29.41 5.14
CA GLY A 288 9.98 -28.79 3.90
C GLY A 288 10.93 -27.78 3.24
N PRO A 289 10.67 -27.42 1.97
CA PRO A 289 11.36 -26.31 1.32
C PRO A 289 11.01 -24.98 2.01
N ARG A 290 11.86 -23.95 1.82
CA ARG A 290 11.48 -22.57 2.15
C ARG A 290 10.47 -22.06 1.11
N GLU A 291 9.38 -21.52 1.62
CA GLU A 291 8.27 -20.93 0.89
C GLU A 291 8.15 -19.43 1.20
N GLN A 292 7.57 -18.66 0.28
CA GLN A 292 7.40 -17.22 0.38
C GLN A 292 6.06 -16.80 -0.24
N GLY A 293 5.48 -15.72 0.26
CA GLY A 293 4.22 -15.19 -0.24
C GLY A 293 3.87 -13.84 0.38
N VAL A 294 2.66 -13.36 0.10
CA VAL A 294 2.16 -12.06 0.57
C VAL A 294 0.75 -12.22 1.13
N VAL A 295 0.52 -11.82 2.38
CA VAL A 295 -0.83 -11.59 2.90
C VAL A 295 -1.29 -10.23 2.39
N SER A 296 -2.42 -10.19 1.69
CA SER A 296 -3.00 -8.93 1.19
C SER A 296 -4.22 -8.56 1.99
N VAL A 297 -4.25 -7.35 2.53
CA VAL A 297 -5.36 -6.79 3.31
C VAL A 297 -5.80 -5.47 2.67
N SER A 298 -7.09 -5.38 2.36
CA SER A 298 -7.74 -4.19 1.81
C SER A 298 -9.02 -3.92 2.60
N VAL A 299 -9.09 -2.80 3.31
CA VAL A 299 -10.28 -2.45 4.11
C VAL A 299 -10.57 -0.95 4.03
N GLY A 300 -11.85 -0.59 3.85
CA GLY A 300 -12.27 0.81 3.87
C GLY A 300 -11.99 1.48 5.23
N ILE A 301 -11.53 2.73 5.21
CA ILE A 301 -11.33 3.59 6.36
C ILE A 301 -12.45 4.63 6.38
N VAL A 302 -13.17 4.73 7.50
CA VAL A 302 -14.33 5.63 7.69
C VAL A 302 -13.99 7.07 7.28
N GLN A 303 -14.91 7.78 6.65
CA GLN A 303 -14.76 9.22 6.39
C GLN A 303 -14.97 10.02 7.70
N LEU A 304 -14.15 11.03 7.96
CA LEU A 304 -14.33 11.95 9.09
C LEU A 304 -13.65 13.28 8.76
N ARG A 305 -14.47 14.30 8.52
CA ARG A 305 -14.04 15.70 8.42
C ARG A 305 -14.47 16.44 9.68
N ILE A 306 -13.57 17.29 10.17
CA ILE A 306 -13.87 18.31 11.18
C ILE A 306 -14.03 19.64 10.44
N ASP A 307 -15.22 20.22 10.45
CA ASP A 307 -15.46 21.57 9.92
C ASP A 307 -15.12 22.64 10.99
N ALA A 308 -15.33 22.35 12.28
CA ALA A 308 -14.93 23.19 13.41
C ALA A 308 -14.53 22.33 14.63
N PRO A 309 -13.51 22.71 15.44
CA PRO A 309 -12.75 23.96 15.37
C PRO A 309 -11.54 23.93 14.41
N GLY A 310 -11.36 22.86 13.64
CA GLY A 310 -10.13 22.61 12.86
C GLY A 310 -9.12 21.75 13.65
N PRO A 311 -7.87 21.62 13.18
CA PRO A 311 -6.84 20.78 13.81
C PRO A 311 -6.23 21.43 15.08
N SER A 312 -6.13 22.75 15.12
CA SER A 312 -5.66 23.53 16.27
C SER A 312 -6.46 24.82 16.43
N VAL A 313 -6.77 25.19 17.68
CA VAL A 313 -7.51 26.42 18.01
C VAL A 313 -7.06 26.99 19.35
N VAL A 314 -7.09 28.33 19.48
CA VAL A 314 -6.91 29.05 20.74
C VAL A 314 -8.21 29.79 21.10
N ILE A 315 -8.67 29.66 22.34
CA ILE A 315 -9.92 30.25 22.83
C ILE A 315 -9.71 30.97 24.17
N ASP A 316 -10.47 32.02 24.40
CA ASP A 316 -10.63 32.71 25.70
C ASP A 316 -11.85 32.19 26.51
N LYS A 317 -12.75 31.47 25.84
CA LYS A 317 -14.01 30.95 26.38
C LYS A 317 -13.87 29.58 27.07
N GLU A 318 -14.90 29.22 27.82
CA GLU A 318 -15.02 27.94 28.51
C GLU A 318 -15.53 26.80 27.61
N SER A 319 -15.96 27.12 26.37
CA SER A 319 -16.48 26.14 25.41
C SER A 319 -16.11 26.49 23.96
N PHE A 320 -16.20 25.48 23.09
CA PHE A 320 -16.15 25.58 21.64
C PHE A 320 -17.12 24.58 21.01
N VAL A 321 -17.45 24.72 19.73
CA VAL A 321 -18.28 23.73 19.02
C VAL A 321 -17.41 22.79 18.20
N LEU A 322 -17.58 21.49 18.43
CA LEU A 322 -17.08 20.43 17.56
C LEU A 322 -18.15 20.11 16.51
N GLN A 323 -17.88 20.44 15.25
CA GLN A 323 -18.78 20.20 14.12
C GLN A 323 -18.04 19.51 12.97
N GLY A 324 -18.74 18.66 12.21
CA GLY A 324 -18.20 18.05 11.02
C GLY A 324 -19.14 17.05 10.34
N ARG A 325 -18.56 16.12 9.59
CA ARG A 325 -19.27 15.03 8.89
C ARG A 325 -18.49 13.73 8.97
N THR A 326 -19.20 12.62 9.12
CA THR A 326 -18.67 11.24 9.04
C THR A 326 -19.56 10.38 8.14
N ALA A 327 -19.39 9.06 8.13
CA ALA A 327 -20.24 8.14 7.36
C ALA A 327 -21.62 7.99 8.04
N LYS A 328 -22.66 7.72 7.23
CA LYS A 328 -24.00 7.43 7.77
C LYS A 328 -23.95 6.16 8.63
N GLY A 329 -24.59 6.20 9.80
CA GLY A 329 -24.55 5.10 10.78
C GLY A 329 -23.22 4.94 11.53
N ALA A 330 -22.21 5.79 11.30
CA ALA A 330 -20.94 5.69 12.01
C ALA A 330 -21.07 6.15 13.47
N GLN A 331 -20.43 5.40 14.38
CA GLN A 331 -20.31 5.75 15.79
C GLN A 331 -19.18 6.77 15.96
N LEU A 332 -19.52 7.98 16.40
CA LEU A 332 -18.56 9.05 16.66
C LEU A 332 -18.31 9.20 18.17
N ARG A 333 -17.04 9.27 18.59
CA ARG A 333 -16.65 9.43 20.00
C ARG A 333 -15.53 10.45 20.20
N VAL A 334 -15.53 11.09 21.36
CA VAL A 334 -14.43 11.92 21.87
C VAL A 334 -14.04 11.38 23.24
N GLY A 335 -12.89 10.70 23.30
CA GLY A 335 -12.55 9.84 24.44
C GLY A 335 -13.68 8.85 24.73
N ASN A 336 -14.19 8.87 25.97
CA ASN A 336 -15.30 8.02 26.37
C ASN A 336 -16.69 8.53 25.92
N HIS A 337 -16.84 9.80 25.57
CA HIS A 337 -18.15 10.38 25.25
C HIS A 337 -18.58 10.03 23.81
N ALA A 338 -19.84 9.62 23.64
CA ALA A 338 -20.45 9.49 22.31
C ALA A 338 -20.95 10.85 21.82
N ILE A 339 -20.76 11.13 20.53
CA ILE A 339 -21.25 12.32 19.84
C ILE A 339 -22.39 11.87 18.91
N PRO A 340 -23.61 12.42 19.02
CA PRO A 340 -24.69 12.11 18.08
C PRO A 340 -24.31 12.48 16.64
N VAL A 341 -24.64 11.59 15.70
CA VAL A 341 -24.50 11.79 14.26
C VAL A 341 -25.89 11.71 13.64
N ASN A 342 -26.21 12.66 12.77
CA ASN A 342 -27.49 12.75 12.05
C ASN A 342 -27.55 11.78 10.86
N ASP A 343 -28.75 11.53 10.33
CA ASP A 343 -28.97 10.62 9.19
C ASP A 343 -28.31 11.08 7.86
N ASP A 344 -27.87 12.34 7.78
CA ASP A 344 -27.06 12.89 6.68
C ASP A 344 -25.54 12.72 6.90
N GLY A 345 -25.13 12.17 8.04
CA GLY A 345 -23.73 12.00 8.47
C GLY A 345 -23.13 13.21 9.17
N THR A 346 -23.85 14.33 9.34
CA THR A 346 -23.32 15.49 10.08
C THR A 346 -23.38 15.30 11.60
N PHE A 347 -22.55 16.04 12.31
CA PHE A 347 -22.59 16.14 13.78
C PHE A 347 -22.26 17.57 14.21
N SER A 348 -22.81 17.98 15.35
CA SER A 348 -22.47 19.24 16.03
C SER A 348 -22.67 19.08 17.53
N ARG A 349 -21.67 19.47 18.33
CA ARG A 349 -21.69 19.35 19.79
C ARG A 349 -20.88 20.47 20.44
N GLU A 350 -21.47 21.15 21.42
CA GLU A 350 -20.70 22.04 22.29
C GLU A 350 -19.83 21.22 23.26
N MET A 351 -18.56 21.61 23.38
CA MET A 351 -17.51 20.93 24.11
C MET A 351 -16.88 21.90 25.12
N ASN A 352 -16.81 21.49 26.38
CA ASN A 352 -16.33 22.34 27.48
C ASN A 352 -14.81 22.17 27.71
N VAL A 353 -14.15 23.25 28.10
CA VAL A 353 -12.71 23.33 28.39
C VAL A 353 -12.53 23.99 29.76
N SER A 354 -12.51 23.16 30.80
CA SER A 354 -12.55 23.58 32.21
C SER A 354 -11.31 24.34 32.69
N SER A 355 -10.19 24.24 31.98
CA SER A 355 -8.88 24.68 32.45
C SER A 355 -8.19 25.53 31.40
N ILE A 356 -7.53 26.60 31.84
CA ILE A 356 -6.54 27.34 31.03
C ILE A 356 -5.33 26.43 30.78
N GLY A 357 -4.77 26.50 29.57
CA GLY A 357 -3.66 25.65 29.11
C GLY A 357 -3.96 24.95 27.78
N ALA A 358 -3.01 24.13 27.33
CA ALA A 358 -3.16 23.30 26.14
C ALA A 358 -3.75 21.93 26.49
N THR A 359 -4.80 21.52 25.76
CA THR A 359 -5.43 20.21 25.83
C THR A 359 -5.44 19.58 24.43
N GLN A 360 -5.16 18.29 24.33
CA GLN A 360 -5.30 17.54 23.08
C GLN A 360 -6.27 16.38 23.28
N PHE A 361 -7.17 16.17 22.33
CA PHE A 361 -8.06 15.01 22.31
C PHE A 361 -8.13 14.38 20.91
N GLN A 362 -8.74 13.21 20.83
CA GLN A 362 -9.02 12.51 19.58
C GLN A 362 -10.54 12.45 19.35
N VAL A 363 -10.97 12.88 18.16
CA VAL A 363 -12.28 12.53 17.60
C VAL A 363 -12.11 11.23 16.84
N ARG A 364 -12.96 10.23 17.10
CA ARG A 364 -12.88 8.92 16.46
C ARG A 364 -14.21 8.49 15.86
N ALA A 365 -14.20 8.17 14.57
CA ALA A 365 -15.33 7.54 13.88
C ALA A 365 -15.08 6.04 13.68
N LYS A 366 -16.11 5.22 13.92
CA LYS A 366 -16.13 3.77 13.69
C LYS A 366 -17.36 3.37 12.87
N LEU A 367 -17.19 2.40 11.99
CA LEU A 367 -18.27 1.72 11.29
C LEU A 367 -17.88 0.23 11.19
N GLU A 368 -18.87 -0.65 11.26
CA GLU A 368 -18.63 -2.09 11.13
C GLU A 368 -18.06 -2.42 9.74
N GLY A 369 -17.17 -3.42 9.66
CA GLY A 369 -16.45 -3.76 8.43
C GLY A 369 -15.40 -2.74 7.95
N MET A 370 -15.20 -1.60 8.65
CA MET A 370 -14.22 -0.56 8.30
C MET A 370 -13.16 -0.32 9.37
N ALA A 371 -11.95 0.05 8.95
CA ALA A 371 -10.97 0.66 9.84
C ALA A 371 -11.47 2.05 10.34
N PRO A 372 -11.25 2.39 11.62
CA PRO A 372 -11.69 3.68 12.17
C PRO A 372 -10.93 4.86 11.55
N ARG A 373 -11.46 6.07 11.71
CA ARG A 373 -10.70 7.31 11.49
C ARG A 373 -10.47 8.03 12.82
N ILE A 374 -9.27 8.59 13.01
CA ILE A 374 -8.87 9.32 14.21
C ILE A 374 -8.40 10.72 13.81
N VAL A 375 -9.11 11.77 14.20
CA VAL A 375 -8.65 13.15 14.04
C VAL A 375 -8.19 13.70 15.39
N PRO A 376 -6.89 13.97 15.59
CA PRO A 376 -6.41 14.71 16.75
C PRO A 376 -6.82 16.18 16.62
N ILE A 377 -7.25 16.79 17.72
CA ILE A 377 -7.54 18.22 17.82
C ILE A 377 -6.80 18.78 19.03
N ALA A 378 -6.08 19.89 18.82
CA ALA A 378 -5.46 20.68 19.88
C ALA A 378 -6.31 21.91 20.21
N VAL A 379 -6.66 22.09 21.47
CA VAL A 379 -7.39 23.26 21.98
C VAL A 379 -6.57 23.90 23.08
N ARG A 380 -6.27 25.19 22.94
CA ARG A 380 -5.59 25.97 23.97
C ARG A 380 -6.52 27.02 24.54
N ARG A 381 -6.92 26.87 25.80
CA ARG A 381 -7.65 27.93 26.51
C ARG A 381 -6.65 28.90 27.13
N VAL A 382 -6.90 30.20 26.97
CA VAL A 382 -6.12 31.30 27.56
C VAL A 382 -7.06 32.23 28.34
N GLU A 383 -6.51 33.14 29.14
CA GLU A 383 -7.31 34.22 29.75
C GLU A 383 -7.76 35.26 28.72
N ARG A 384 -6.88 35.56 27.75
CA ARG A 384 -7.01 36.64 26.77
C ARG A 384 -6.26 36.31 25.48
N LEU A 385 -6.89 36.57 24.34
CA LEU A 385 -6.29 36.32 23.01
C LEU A 385 -5.13 37.27 22.68
N GLU A 386 -5.03 38.44 23.31
CA GLU A 386 -3.90 39.35 23.16
C GLU A 386 -2.61 38.81 23.81
N THR A 387 -2.72 37.97 24.84
CA THR A 387 -1.58 37.22 25.38
C THR A 387 -1.13 36.16 24.37
N ALA A 388 -2.09 35.41 23.83
CA ALA A 388 -1.82 34.42 22.78
C ALA A 388 -1.16 35.03 21.53
N ALA A 389 -1.58 36.22 21.12
CA ALA A 389 -0.97 36.96 20.00
C ALA A 389 0.53 37.23 20.22
N LYS A 390 0.93 37.66 21.42
CA LYS A 390 2.34 37.94 21.76
C LYS A 390 3.19 36.67 21.78
N GLU A 391 2.66 35.59 22.36
CA GLU A 391 3.29 34.26 22.35
C GLU A 391 3.43 33.71 20.92
N PHE A 392 2.46 33.99 20.04
CA PHE A 392 2.50 33.56 18.64
C PHE A 392 3.53 34.35 17.83
N LEU A 393 3.64 35.67 18.04
CA LEU A 393 4.66 36.51 17.40
C LEU A 393 6.10 36.10 17.79
N ALA A 394 6.30 35.55 18.98
CA ALA A 394 7.59 34.98 19.39
C ALA A 394 8.02 33.73 18.58
N GLN A 395 7.11 33.08 17.84
CA GLN A 395 7.43 31.98 16.91
C GLN A 395 8.00 32.46 15.57
N GLN A 396 8.26 33.76 15.41
CA GLN A 396 8.71 34.41 14.17
C GLN A 396 7.81 34.08 12.96
N PRO A 397 6.49 34.32 13.05
CA PRO A 397 5.55 33.98 11.98
C PRO A 397 5.80 34.82 10.72
N VAL A 398 5.60 34.18 9.57
CA VAL A 398 5.68 34.83 8.26
C VAL A 398 4.44 35.67 7.97
N GLY A 399 4.56 36.66 7.09
CA GLY A 399 3.49 37.58 6.73
C GLY A 399 3.07 37.46 5.26
N TRP A 400 2.51 38.56 4.75
CA TRP A 400 2.01 38.64 3.37
C TRP A 400 3.09 38.40 2.31
N ALA A 401 4.30 38.93 2.49
CA ALA A 401 5.34 38.87 1.46
C ALA A 401 5.80 37.43 1.19
N GLU A 402 6.03 36.65 2.25
CA GLU A 402 6.48 35.26 2.15
C GLU A 402 5.33 34.33 1.70
N LEU A 403 4.11 34.60 2.17
CA LEU A 403 2.92 33.81 1.81
C LEU A 403 2.48 34.03 0.35
N LEU A 404 2.60 35.25 -0.18
CA LEU A 404 2.31 35.55 -1.58
C LEU A 404 3.44 35.09 -2.52
N GLY A 405 4.69 35.03 -2.02
CA GLY A 405 5.84 34.58 -2.79
C GLY A 405 5.86 33.07 -3.04
N ASP A 406 5.64 32.26 -2.00
CA ASP A 406 5.44 30.81 -2.12
C ASP A 406 4.58 30.29 -0.97
N ALA A 407 3.27 30.20 -1.20
CA ALA A 407 2.32 29.66 -0.23
C ALA A 407 2.54 28.17 0.08
N SER A 408 2.97 27.39 -0.91
CA SER A 408 3.22 25.94 -0.76
C SER A 408 4.38 25.69 0.20
N ALA A 409 5.44 26.51 0.15
CA ALA A 409 6.53 26.45 1.11
C ALA A 409 6.15 26.94 2.52
N GLN A 410 4.99 27.58 2.74
CA GLN A 410 4.54 28.00 4.07
C GLN A 410 3.59 27.02 4.77
N VAL A 411 3.25 25.88 4.15
CA VAL A 411 2.37 24.87 4.73
C VAL A 411 2.86 24.40 6.11
N GLY A 412 2.00 24.48 7.12
CA GLY A 412 2.28 24.12 8.52
C GLY A 412 3.08 25.15 9.34
N LYS A 413 3.77 26.11 8.70
CA LYS A 413 4.54 27.15 9.39
C LYS A 413 3.61 28.18 10.06
N PRO A 414 4.05 28.85 11.15
CA PRO A 414 3.31 29.97 11.73
C PRO A 414 3.16 31.15 10.76
N VAL A 415 1.94 31.65 10.61
CA VAL A 415 1.55 32.76 9.73
C VAL A 415 0.76 33.80 10.55
N VAL A 416 1.04 35.08 10.34
CA VAL A 416 0.22 36.18 10.87
C VAL A 416 -0.11 37.17 9.74
N LEU A 417 -1.40 37.32 9.45
CA LEU A 417 -1.90 38.27 8.46
C LEU A 417 -2.79 39.31 9.15
N THR A 418 -2.52 40.59 8.88
CA THR A 418 -3.45 41.70 9.15
C THR A 418 -3.95 42.21 7.80
N GLY A 419 -5.26 42.43 7.67
CA GLY A 419 -5.87 42.89 6.42
C GLY A 419 -7.36 43.19 6.58
N GLU A 420 -7.98 43.64 5.48
CA GLU A 420 -9.41 43.95 5.41
C GLU A 420 -10.20 42.71 4.96
N VAL A 421 -11.33 42.43 5.60
CA VAL A 421 -12.25 41.37 5.19
C VAL A 421 -13.05 41.82 3.96
N GLN A 422 -12.83 41.17 2.81
CA GLN A 422 -13.67 41.37 1.61
C GLN A 422 -14.94 40.55 1.65
N GLU A 423 -14.84 39.28 2.06
CA GLU A 423 -15.96 38.34 2.05
C GLU A 423 -15.97 37.45 3.29
N THR A 424 -17.17 37.08 3.73
CA THR A 424 -17.41 36.19 4.87
C THR A 424 -18.43 35.13 4.46
N HIS A 425 -18.02 33.87 4.41
CA HIS A 425 -18.89 32.74 4.11
C HIS A 425 -18.98 31.81 5.33
N ARG A 426 -20.20 31.53 5.82
CA ARG A 426 -20.44 30.65 6.98
C ARG A 426 -20.92 29.28 6.53
N LYS A 427 -20.25 28.22 7.02
CA LYS A 427 -20.59 26.82 6.77
C LYS A 427 -20.81 26.13 8.12
N GLY A 428 -21.96 26.40 8.73
CA GLY A 428 -22.19 26.08 10.14
C GLY A 428 -21.39 27.01 11.05
N GLN A 429 -20.63 26.43 11.99
CA GLN A 429 -19.72 27.15 12.88
C GLN A 429 -18.37 27.49 12.23
N ALA A 430 -18.04 26.87 11.09
CA ALA A 430 -16.87 27.24 10.30
C ALA A 430 -17.12 28.57 9.57
N VAL A 431 -16.18 29.49 9.68
CA VAL A 431 -16.19 30.78 8.97
C VAL A 431 -15.01 30.80 8.01
N VAL A 432 -15.30 30.94 6.72
CA VAL A 432 -14.29 31.23 5.69
C VAL A 432 -14.29 32.73 5.45
N LEU A 433 -13.12 33.36 5.54
CA LEU A 433 -12.95 34.78 5.18
C LEU A 433 -12.06 34.89 3.94
N LEU A 434 -12.38 35.81 3.04
CA LEU A 434 -11.43 36.33 2.06
C LEU A 434 -10.87 37.65 2.59
N MET A 435 -9.58 37.68 2.89
CA MET A 435 -8.88 38.86 3.39
C MET A 435 -7.98 39.43 2.29
N THR A 436 -7.99 40.76 2.10
CA THR A 436 -7.04 41.46 1.22
C THR A 436 -5.88 42.06 1.99
N ALA A 437 -4.69 41.99 1.42
CA ALA A 437 -3.49 42.59 1.99
C ALA A 437 -3.58 44.13 1.99
N PRO A 438 -3.03 44.82 3.02
CA PRO A 438 -2.89 46.26 2.98
C PRO A 438 -1.90 46.67 1.88
N THR A 439 -2.23 47.74 1.14
CA THR A 439 -1.39 48.30 0.09
C THR A 439 0.02 48.58 0.60
N SER A 440 1.01 47.96 -0.01
CA SER A 440 2.39 47.92 0.49
C SER A 440 3.37 47.60 -0.63
N ALA A 441 4.69 47.67 -0.37
CA ALA A 441 5.69 47.32 -1.39
C ALA A 441 5.57 45.87 -1.91
N ALA A 442 5.04 44.96 -1.08
CA ALA A 442 4.76 43.56 -1.45
C ALA A 442 3.36 43.36 -2.09
N CYS A 443 2.48 44.37 -2.06
CA CYS A 443 1.16 44.33 -2.69
C CYS A 443 0.77 45.71 -3.22
N GLN A 444 1.05 45.94 -4.51
CA GLN A 444 0.80 47.23 -5.18
C GLN A 444 -0.70 47.48 -5.45
N VAL A 445 -1.52 46.42 -5.49
CA VAL A 445 -2.96 46.49 -5.73
C VAL A 445 -3.67 45.57 -4.73
N ALA A 446 -4.32 46.15 -3.70
CA ALA A 446 -4.91 45.38 -2.60
C ALA A 446 -5.93 44.32 -3.04
N SER A 447 -6.71 44.57 -4.10
CA SER A 447 -7.65 43.60 -4.67
C SER A 447 -6.98 42.44 -5.44
N GLY A 448 -5.69 42.54 -5.74
CA GLY A 448 -4.90 41.48 -6.39
C GLY A 448 -4.22 40.52 -5.41
N CYS A 449 -4.01 40.92 -4.14
CA CYS A 449 -3.34 40.10 -3.14
C CYS A 449 -4.32 39.75 -2.02
N SER A 450 -4.85 38.52 -2.07
CA SER A 450 -5.78 38.02 -1.06
C SER A 450 -5.31 36.68 -0.49
N ALA A 451 -5.77 36.38 0.72
CA ALA A 451 -5.62 35.08 1.35
C ALA A 451 -6.97 34.60 1.88
N ARG A 452 -7.18 33.30 1.80
CA ARG A 452 -8.36 32.61 2.30
C ARG A 452 -8.09 32.12 3.71
N LEU A 453 -8.96 32.44 4.66
CA LEU A 453 -8.80 32.13 6.07
C LEU A 453 -9.85 31.12 6.50
N LEU A 454 -9.42 29.97 7.04
CA LEU A 454 -10.31 28.96 7.61
C LEU A 454 -10.35 29.12 9.13
N LEU A 455 -11.47 29.64 9.67
CA LEU A 455 -11.69 29.81 11.10
C LEU A 455 -12.71 28.78 11.59
N GLY A 456 -12.32 27.94 12.55
CA GLY A 456 -13.23 27.01 13.23
C GLY A 456 -14.01 27.63 14.41
N VAL A 457 -14.06 28.95 14.50
CA VAL A 457 -14.69 29.70 15.61
C VAL A 457 -15.45 30.92 15.10
N ASP A 458 -16.51 31.31 15.82
CA ASP A 458 -17.35 32.46 15.49
C ASP A 458 -16.61 33.81 15.65
N LEU A 459 -15.91 34.23 14.59
CA LEU A 459 -15.50 35.63 14.43
C LEU A 459 -16.66 36.41 13.80
N LYS A 460 -17.29 37.28 14.58
CA LYS A 460 -18.37 38.18 14.15
C LYS A 460 -17.88 39.41 13.36
N ALA A 461 -16.86 39.24 12.52
CA ALA A 461 -16.33 40.30 11.65
C ALA A 461 -17.22 40.49 10.42
N GLN A 462 -17.31 41.73 9.95
CA GLN A 462 -18.06 42.14 8.76
C GLN A 462 -17.12 42.55 7.61
N ARG A 463 -17.66 42.67 6.40
CA ARG A 463 -16.92 43.24 5.26
C ARG A 463 -16.45 44.66 5.59
N GLY A 464 -15.21 44.97 5.26
CA GLY A 464 -14.57 46.26 5.57
C GLY A 464 -13.99 46.36 6.98
N GLU A 465 -14.14 45.35 7.85
CA GLU A 465 -13.41 45.31 9.11
C GLU A 465 -11.96 44.86 8.90
N THR A 466 -11.02 45.56 9.56
CA THR A 466 -9.65 45.06 9.72
C THR A 466 -9.65 43.90 10.73
N VAL A 467 -9.02 42.79 10.36
CA VAL A 467 -8.80 41.62 11.22
C VAL A 467 -7.32 41.26 11.21
N THR A 468 -6.82 40.73 12.33
CA THR A 468 -5.52 40.06 12.40
C THR A 468 -5.73 38.58 12.73
N ALA A 469 -5.33 37.70 11.81
CA ALA A 469 -5.44 36.26 11.96
C ALA A 469 -4.09 35.63 12.32
N TYR A 470 -4.11 34.71 13.29
CA TYR A 470 -2.96 33.94 13.78
C TYR A 470 -3.21 32.46 13.46
N GLY A 471 -2.32 31.83 12.70
CA GLY A 471 -2.59 30.48 12.19
C GLY A 471 -1.41 29.86 11.47
N ARG A 472 -1.69 28.84 10.66
CA ARG A 472 -0.68 28.12 9.89
C ARG A 472 -1.03 28.09 8.42
N GLY A 473 -0.02 28.13 7.56
CA GLY A 473 -0.23 27.94 6.12
C GLY A 473 -0.93 26.60 5.87
N ALA A 474 -1.99 26.63 5.09
CA ALA A 474 -2.66 25.45 4.54
C ALA A 474 -2.23 25.27 3.07
N PRO A 475 -2.42 24.07 2.47
CA PRO A 475 -2.25 23.91 1.03
C PRO A 475 -3.07 24.96 0.27
N PRO A 476 -2.53 25.62 -0.77
CA PRO A 476 -3.25 26.68 -1.48
C PRO A 476 -4.60 26.20 -2.01
N PHE A 477 -5.64 27.01 -1.79
CA PHE A 477 -6.98 26.71 -2.28
C PHE A 477 -7.04 26.94 -3.79
N GLN A 478 -7.30 25.89 -4.56
CA GLN A 478 -7.44 25.94 -6.01
C GLN A 478 -8.93 26.06 -6.40
N PRO A 479 -9.44 27.26 -6.74
CA PRO A 479 -10.78 27.41 -7.29
C PRO A 479 -10.89 26.81 -8.69
N GLU A 480 -12.09 26.37 -9.07
CA GLU A 480 -12.40 25.94 -10.44
C GLU A 480 -12.16 27.10 -11.42
N GLY A 481 -11.29 26.90 -12.42
CA GLY A 481 -10.99 27.88 -13.47
C GLY A 481 -10.23 29.15 -13.02
N GLY A 482 -9.83 29.27 -11.75
CA GLY A 482 -9.10 30.42 -11.21
C GLY A 482 -7.63 30.14 -10.87
N ALA A 483 -6.91 31.17 -10.43
CA ALA A 483 -5.57 31.03 -9.87
C ALA A 483 -5.61 30.47 -8.43
N PRO A 484 -4.59 29.72 -7.97
CA PRO A 484 -4.51 29.25 -6.59
C PRO A 484 -4.42 30.43 -5.61
N VAL A 485 -5.23 30.39 -4.55
CA VAL A 485 -5.29 31.40 -3.49
C VAL A 485 -4.57 30.87 -2.24
N PRO A 486 -3.61 31.61 -1.64
CA PRO A 486 -3.00 31.20 -0.39
C PRO A 486 -4.05 30.98 0.71
N GLU A 487 -4.00 29.83 1.39
CA GLU A 487 -4.94 29.49 2.46
C GLU A 487 -4.23 29.42 3.82
N VAL A 488 -4.91 29.86 4.88
CA VAL A 488 -4.41 29.83 6.27
C VAL A 488 -5.44 29.15 7.15
N GLN A 489 -5.03 28.07 7.82
CA GLN A 489 -5.78 27.47 8.92
C GLN A 489 -5.58 28.34 10.16
N VAL A 490 -6.61 29.09 10.55
CA VAL A 490 -6.54 30.06 11.64
C VAL A 490 -6.76 29.37 12.98
N GLU A 491 -5.80 29.55 13.90
CA GLU A 491 -5.91 29.07 15.29
C GLU A 491 -6.73 30.06 16.13
N PHE A 492 -6.58 31.37 15.91
CA PHE A 492 -7.41 32.43 16.49
C PHE A 492 -7.27 33.75 15.71
N ALA A 493 -8.19 34.70 15.93
CA ALA A 493 -8.16 36.01 15.29
C ALA A 493 -8.58 37.14 16.25
N LEU A 494 -8.00 38.31 16.07
CA LEU A 494 -8.34 39.57 16.75
C LEU A 494 -8.96 40.55 15.75
N ARG A 495 -9.86 41.43 16.21
CA ARG A 495 -10.30 42.59 15.41
C ARG A 495 -9.26 43.70 15.50
N GLY A 496 -9.15 44.50 14.44
CA GLY A 496 -8.17 45.57 14.32
C GLY A 496 -6.79 45.07 13.88
N ALA A 497 -5.81 45.97 13.94
CA ALA A 497 -4.41 45.67 13.65
C ALA A 497 -3.77 44.88 14.80
N ALA A 498 -2.68 44.16 14.49
CA ALA A 498 -1.91 43.44 15.48
C ALA A 498 -1.43 44.37 16.61
N PRO A 499 -1.46 43.96 17.89
CA PRO A 499 -0.74 44.68 18.94
C PRO A 499 0.73 44.79 18.56
N GLY A 500 1.32 45.98 18.75
CA GLY A 500 2.58 46.41 18.13
C GLY A 500 3.71 45.38 18.14
N ARG A 501 4.36 45.25 16.98
CA ARG A 501 5.48 44.35 16.68
C ARG A 501 6.82 44.92 17.13
#